data_AF-A0A7S0CDD1-F1
#
_entry.id   AF-A0A7S0CDD1-F1
#
_cell.length_a   1.000
_cell.length_b   1.000
_cell.length_c   1.000
_cell.angle_alpha   90.00
_cell.angle_beta   90.00
_cell.angle_gamma   90.00
#
_symmetry.space_group_name_H-M   'P 1'
#
loop_
_entity.id
_entity.type
_entity.pdbx_description
1 polymer ?
#
loop_
_entity_poly.entity_id
_entity_poly.type
_entity_poly.pdbx_seq_one_letter_code
_entity_poly.pdbx_strand_id
1 'polypeptide(L)'
;GGRGGPYRLDSGHNVHQVSEDAKNQVSKEAAAAARKIAKQALQDRLEEIGMSDSEHEVYTEFLSPINNDISSLRAMLKSVDRQNDNSRELDWLKGQSDGEIDESRLVEGVAGEKYIYKKRGL
;
A
#
# COMPACT_ATOMS: atom_id res chain seq x y z
N GLY A 1 -6.90 -4.69 14.60
CA GLY A 1 -7.70 -5.90 14.43
C GLY A 1 -8.94 -5.82 15.28
N GLY A 2 -10.05 -6.40 14.83
CA GLY A 2 -11.29 -6.52 15.60
C GLY A 2 -11.21 -7.65 16.63
N ARG A 3 -12.30 -7.88 17.35
CA ARG A 3 -12.42 -8.97 18.31
C ARG A 3 -12.54 -10.31 17.56
N GLY A 4 -11.52 -11.16 17.64
CA GLY A 4 -11.63 -12.58 17.31
C GLY A 4 -11.53 -13.01 15.83
N GLY A 5 -11.16 -12.14 14.88
CA GLY A 5 -11.07 -12.50 13.45
C GLY A 5 -9.86 -11.90 12.74
N PRO A 6 -9.24 -12.63 11.78
CA PRO A 6 -8.04 -12.19 11.08
C PRO A 6 -8.29 -11.08 10.04
N TYR A 7 -9.52 -10.96 9.53
CA TYR A 7 -9.87 -9.95 8.53
C TYR A 7 -10.85 -8.92 9.08
N ARG A 8 -10.68 -7.69 8.60
CA ARG A 8 -11.65 -6.61 8.74
C ARG A 8 -12.29 -6.43 7.37
N LEU A 9 -13.60 -6.62 7.26
CA LEU A 9 -14.35 -6.17 6.09
C LEU A 9 -14.57 -4.67 6.28
N ASP A 10 -13.96 -3.83 5.44
CA ASP A 10 -14.16 -2.39 5.50
C ASP A 10 -15.46 -2.04 4.76
N SER A 11 -16.47 -1.60 5.52
CA SER A 11 -17.77 -1.17 5.00
C SER A 11 -17.94 0.37 5.06
N GLY A 12 -16.85 1.14 5.12
CA GLY A 12 -16.89 2.61 5.10
C GLY A 12 -17.33 3.26 6.43
N HIS A 13 -17.25 2.52 7.54
CA HIS A 13 -17.58 3.03 8.88
C HIS A 13 -16.34 3.60 9.57
N ASN A 14 -16.54 4.60 10.45
CA ASN A 14 -15.44 5.17 11.21
C ASN A 14 -14.87 4.12 12.19
N VAL A 15 -13.59 3.83 12.03
CA VAL A 15 -12.94 2.68 12.65
C VAL A 15 -12.28 3.08 13.95
N HIS A 16 -12.66 2.41 15.04
CA HIS A 16 -11.95 2.46 16.32
C HIS A 16 -11.18 1.16 16.57
N GLN A 17 -9.99 1.26 17.20
CA GLN A 17 -9.27 0.08 17.67
C GLN A 17 -9.89 -0.38 18.99
N VAL A 18 -10.22 -1.67 19.08
CA VAL A 18 -10.61 -2.29 20.35
C VAL A 18 -9.40 -2.39 21.28
N SER A 19 -9.62 -2.14 22.58
CA SER A 19 -8.60 -2.32 23.62
C SER A 19 -8.19 -3.80 23.73
N GLU A 20 -6.98 -4.06 24.24
CA GLU A 20 -6.50 -5.43 24.43
C GLU A 20 -7.40 -6.25 25.37
N ASP A 21 -7.96 -5.62 26.42
CA ASP A 21 -8.92 -6.27 27.31
C ASP A 21 -10.17 -6.75 26.56
N ALA A 22 -10.66 -5.94 25.63
CA ALA A 22 -11.83 -6.28 24.82
C ALA A 22 -11.54 -7.41 23.82
N LYS A 23 -10.29 -7.55 23.36
CA LYS A 23 -9.84 -8.67 22.52
C LYS A 23 -9.71 -9.96 23.32
N ASN A 24 -9.28 -9.89 24.57
CA ASN A 24 -9.07 -11.06 25.44
C ASN A 24 -10.37 -11.64 26.02
N GLN A 25 -11.48 -10.90 25.97
CA GLN A 25 -12.80 -11.37 26.40
C GLN A 25 -13.46 -12.37 25.42
N VAL A 26 -12.76 -12.84 24.38
CA VAL A 26 -13.30 -13.86 23.48
C VAL A 26 -13.47 -15.18 24.25
N SER A 27 -14.62 -15.85 24.07
CA SER A 27 -14.85 -17.14 24.73
C SER A 27 -13.85 -18.19 24.23
N LYS A 28 -13.48 -19.13 25.09
CA LYS A 28 -12.56 -20.23 24.73
C LYS A 28 -13.09 -21.04 23.54
N GLU A 29 -14.41 -21.21 23.45
CA GLU A 29 -15.09 -21.87 22.35
C GLU A 29 -14.94 -21.10 21.03
N ALA A 30 -15.15 -19.79 21.04
CA ALA A 30 -14.97 -18.95 19.85
C ALA A 30 -13.50 -18.94 19.39
N ALA A 31 -12.54 -18.90 20.32
CA ALA A 31 -11.13 -19.02 19.99
C ALA A 31 -10.78 -20.39 19.38
N ALA A 32 -11.36 -21.48 19.90
CA ALA A 32 -11.18 -22.82 19.35
C ALA A 32 -11.79 -22.96 17.95
N ALA A 33 -13.00 -22.42 17.74
CA ALA A 33 -13.65 -22.38 16.44
C ALA A 33 -12.82 -21.59 15.41
N ALA A 34 -12.30 -20.43 15.80
CA ALA A 34 -11.43 -19.62 14.94
C ALA A 34 -10.15 -20.37 14.53
N ARG A 35 -9.51 -21.09 15.46
CA ARG A 35 -8.33 -21.92 15.16
C ARG A 35 -8.67 -23.06 14.20
N LYS A 36 -9.82 -23.71 14.37
CA LYS A 36 -10.27 -24.78 13.47
C LYS A 36 -10.47 -24.26 12.05
N ILE A 37 -11.16 -23.13 11.91
CA ILE A 37 -11.37 -22.47 10.61
C ILE A 37 -10.03 -22.07 9.98
N ALA A 38 -9.11 -21.50 10.76
CA ALA A 38 -7.78 -21.12 10.26
C ALA A 38 -6.97 -22.34 9.78
N LYS A 39 -7.02 -23.46 10.53
CA LYS A 39 -6.34 -24.70 10.13
C LYS A 39 -6.92 -25.27 8.84
N GLN A 40 -8.26 -25.29 8.72
CA GLN A 40 -8.94 -25.76 7.52
C GLN A 40 -8.60 -24.88 6.31
N ALA A 41 -8.66 -23.56 6.45
CA ALA A 41 -8.30 -22.64 5.37
C ALA A 41 -6.83 -22.75 4.94
N LEU A 42 -5.92 -23.02 5.88
CA LEU A 42 -4.52 -23.30 5.56
C LEU A 42 -4.40 -24.58 4.73
N GLN A 43 -5.06 -25.66 5.18
CA GLN A 43 -5.05 -26.94 4.47
C GLN A 43 -5.63 -26.80 3.05
N ASP A 44 -6.82 -26.20 2.91
CA ASP A 44 -7.46 -25.97 1.61
C ASP A 44 -6.54 -25.19 0.66
N ARG A 45 -5.80 -24.19 1.20
CA ARG A 45 -4.85 -23.40 0.43
C ARG A 45 -3.62 -24.21 0.00
N LEU A 46 -3.10 -25.08 0.88
CA LEU A 46 -1.98 -25.96 0.57
C LEU A 46 -2.35 -26.96 -0.52
N GLU A 47 -3.56 -27.52 -0.46
CA GLU A 47 -4.10 -28.40 -1.50
C GLU A 47 -4.26 -27.65 -2.84
N GLU A 48 -4.79 -26.43 -2.84
CA GLU A 48 -4.95 -25.60 -4.04
C GLU A 48 -3.62 -25.35 -4.77
N ILE A 49 -2.55 -25.09 -4.02
CA ILE A 49 -1.22 -24.83 -4.59
C ILE A 49 -0.38 -26.09 -4.79
N GLY A 50 -0.93 -27.27 -4.46
CA GLY A 50 -0.24 -28.56 -4.58
C GLY A 50 0.99 -28.69 -3.67
N MET A 51 0.95 -28.09 -2.47
CA MET A 51 2.05 -28.11 -1.50
C MET A 51 1.70 -29.01 -0.32
N SER A 52 2.65 -29.88 0.07
CA SER A 52 2.52 -30.69 1.28
C SER A 52 2.79 -29.89 2.56
N ASP A 53 2.29 -30.37 3.70
CA ASP A 53 2.56 -29.77 5.02
C ASP A 53 4.08 -29.65 5.29
N SER A 54 4.86 -30.68 4.92
CA SER A 54 6.32 -30.67 5.09
C SER A 54 7.02 -29.64 4.21
N GLU A 55 6.56 -29.44 2.97
CA GLU A 55 7.12 -28.43 2.07
C GLU A 55 6.79 -27.02 2.57
N HIS A 56 5.59 -26.84 3.12
CA HIS A 56 5.18 -25.58 3.73
C HIS A 56 6.04 -25.24 4.98
N GLU A 57 6.37 -26.21 5.82
CA GLU A 57 7.27 -26.00 6.97
C GLU A 57 8.65 -25.52 6.51
N VAL A 58 9.26 -26.23 5.55
CA VAL A 58 10.58 -25.86 4.99
C VAL A 58 10.52 -24.48 4.34
N TYR A 59 9.48 -24.21 3.54
CA TYR A 59 9.29 -22.90 2.91
C TYR A 59 9.18 -21.78 3.95
N THR A 60 8.43 -22.01 5.03
CA THR A 60 8.24 -21.02 6.10
C THR A 60 9.53 -20.73 6.85
N GLU A 61 10.36 -21.75 7.08
CA GLU A 61 11.68 -21.60 7.69
C GLU A 61 12.59 -20.67 6.86
N PHE A 62 12.61 -20.82 5.53
CA PHE A 62 13.37 -19.94 4.65
C PHE A 62 12.76 -18.55 4.48
N LEU A 63 11.43 -18.44 4.49
CA LEU A 63 10.75 -17.17 4.27
C LEU A 63 10.85 -16.24 5.49
N SER A 64 10.78 -16.80 6.71
CA SER A 64 10.70 -16.03 7.95
C SER A 64 11.84 -15.00 8.10
N PRO A 65 13.12 -15.34 7.89
CA PRO A 65 14.23 -14.39 8.00
C PRO A 65 14.19 -13.25 6.97
N ILE A 66 13.66 -13.51 5.76
CA ILE A 66 13.76 -12.59 4.60
C ILE A 66 12.50 -11.71 4.47
N ASN A 67 11.45 -11.98 5.26
CA ASN A 67 10.18 -11.24 5.20
C ASN A 67 10.32 -9.72 5.34
N ASN A 68 11.25 -9.25 6.18
CA ASN A 68 11.53 -7.83 6.35
C ASN A 68 12.15 -7.22 5.09
N ASP A 69 13.09 -7.91 4.48
CA ASP A 69 13.77 -7.46 3.25
C ASP A 69 12.80 -7.40 2.08
N ILE A 70 11.94 -8.43 1.94
CA ILE A 70 10.86 -8.44 0.93
C ILE A 70 9.92 -7.25 1.14
N SER A 71 9.55 -6.95 2.39
CA SER A 71 8.67 -5.84 2.72
C SER A 71 9.32 -4.48 2.39
N SER A 72 10.60 -4.34 2.69
CA SER A 72 11.40 -3.15 2.34
C SER A 72 11.48 -2.94 0.83
N LEU A 73 11.82 -4.00 0.07
CA LEU A 73 11.89 -3.96 -1.39
C LEU A 73 10.53 -3.61 -2.02
N ARG A 74 9.44 -4.19 -1.53
CA ARG A 74 8.08 -3.83 -1.99
C ARG A 74 7.75 -2.37 -1.71
N ALA A 75 8.15 -1.83 -0.56
CA ALA A 75 7.94 -0.42 -0.25
C ALA A 75 8.76 0.48 -1.19
N MET A 76 10.01 0.12 -1.48
CA MET A 76 10.85 0.83 -2.43
C MET A 76 10.24 0.82 -3.83
N LEU A 77 9.82 -0.34 -4.34
CA LEU A 77 9.17 -0.45 -5.66
C LEU A 77 7.90 0.40 -5.74
N LYS A 78 7.03 0.34 -4.71
CA LYS A 78 5.84 1.21 -4.65
C LYS A 78 6.17 2.70 -4.62
N SER A 79 7.28 3.07 -3.98
CA SER A 79 7.72 4.47 -3.96
C SER A 79 8.20 4.93 -5.33
N VAL A 80 8.89 4.06 -6.08
CA VAL A 80 9.33 4.30 -7.46
C VAL A 80 8.14 4.39 -8.40
N ASP A 81 7.17 3.47 -8.30
CA ASP A 81 5.95 3.53 -9.11
C ASP A 81 5.17 4.82 -8.86
N ARG A 82 5.01 5.22 -7.59
CA ARG A 82 4.40 6.51 -7.24
C ARG A 82 5.18 7.69 -7.81
N GLN A 83 6.51 7.67 -7.75
CA GLN A 83 7.33 8.73 -8.34
C GLN A 83 7.17 8.77 -9.86
N ASN A 84 7.10 7.63 -10.53
CA ASN A 84 6.89 7.52 -11.97
C ASN A 84 5.50 8.03 -12.37
N ASP A 85 4.46 7.65 -11.65
CA ASP A 85 3.09 8.11 -11.90
C ASP A 85 2.97 9.62 -11.65
N ASN A 86 3.51 10.13 -10.53
CA ASN A 86 3.56 11.57 -10.28
C ASN A 86 4.40 12.30 -11.34
N SER A 87 5.50 11.73 -11.82
CA SER A 87 6.34 12.36 -12.85
C SER A 87 5.64 12.49 -14.21
N ARG A 88 4.65 11.64 -14.49
CA ARG A 88 3.77 11.75 -15.67
C ARG A 88 2.71 12.85 -15.49
N GLU A 89 2.33 13.16 -14.26
CA GLU A 89 1.37 14.23 -13.95
C GLU A 89 2.03 15.62 -13.88
N LEU A 90 3.33 15.70 -13.63
CA LEU A 90 4.09 16.95 -13.51
C LEU A 90 4.63 17.49 -14.85
N ASP A 91 3.78 17.55 -15.87
CA ASP A 91 4.10 18.36 -17.05
C ASP A 91 4.16 19.84 -16.65
N TRP A 92 5.08 20.58 -17.28
CA TRP A 92 5.16 22.03 -17.12
C TRP A 92 3.94 22.65 -17.80
N LEU A 93 2.99 23.16 -16.99
CA LEU A 93 1.92 24.01 -17.47
C LEU A 93 2.52 25.34 -17.91
N LYS A 94 2.65 25.53 -19.22
CA LYS A 94 3.18 26.75 -19.85
C LYS A 94 2.11 27.83 -19.96
N GLY A 95 2.50 29.07 -20.29
CA GLY A 95 1.54 30.14 -20.55
C GLY A 95 0.87 30.69 -19.30
N GLN A 96 1.53 30.62 -18.15
CA GLN A 96 1.03 31.12 -16.88
C GLN A 96 1.41 32.60 -16.70
N SER A 97 0.58 33.34 -15.98
CA SER A 97 0.80 34.76 -15.66
C SER A 97 1.81 34.98 -14.52
N ASP A 98 2.16 33.91 -13.81
CA ASP A 98 3.10 33.89 -12.68
C ASP A 98 3.72 32.48 -12.57
N GLY A 99 4.86 32.33 -11.88
CA GLY A 99 5.55 31.05 -11.71
C GLY A 99 7.04 31.12 -12.02
N GLU A 100 7.63 30.00 -12.45
CA GLU A 100 8.99 29.95 -12.98
C GLU A 100 8.99 30.53 -14.39
N ILE A 101 9.98 31.34 -14.77
CA ILE A 101 10.07 31.89 -16.13
C ILE A 101 10.26 30.75 -17.13
N ASP A 102 9.43 30.73 -18.19
CA ASP A 102 9.62 29.83 -19.31
C ASP A 102 10.72 30.40 -20.22
N GLU A 103 11.90 29.79 -20.18
CA GLU A 103 13.07 30.21 -20.97
C GLU A 103 12.78 30.23 -22.48
N SER A 104 11.80 29.45 -22.95
CA SER A 104 11.37 29.48 -24.36
C SER A 104 10.57 30.72 -24.75
N ARG A 105 10.11 31.53 -23.77
CA ARG A 105 9.27 32.72 -23.97
C ARG A 105 9.91 34.04 -23.55
N LEU A 106 11.24 34.07 -23.42
CA LEU A 106 11.98 35.26 -22.97
C LEU A 106 11.82 36.44 -23.95
N VAL A 107 11.77 36.16 -25.25
CA VAL A 107 11.61 37.18 -26.29
C VAL A 107 10.25 37.86 -26.18
N GLU A 108 9.20 37.08 -25.98
CA GLU A 108 7.83 37.55 -25.75
C GLU A 108 7.71 38.36 -24.46
N GLY A 109 8.44 37.97 -23.41
CA GLY A 109 8.52 38.72 -22.16
C GLY A 109 9.13 40.10 -22.34
N VAL A 110 10.21 40.21 -23.11
CA VAL A 110 10.81 41.50 -23.47
C VAL A 110 9.85 42.34 -24.34
N ALA A 111 9.01 41.69 -25.15
CA ALA A 111 7.95 42.34 -25.92
C ALA A 111 6.72 42.75 -25.08
N GLY A 112 6.68 42.42 -23.78
CA GLY A 112 5.62 42.82 -22.84
C GLY A 112 4.50 41.78 -22.64
N GLU A 113 4.67 40.55 -23.14
CA GLU A 113 3.72 39.46 -22.94
C GLU A 113 3.68 39.01 -21.48
N LYS A 114 2.49 38.84 -20.91
CA LYS A 114 2.32 38.53 -19.48
C LYS A 114 2.37 37.03 -19.16
N TYR A 115 2.08 36.18 -20.13
CA TYR A 115 1.95 34.74 -19.94
C TYR A 115 3.27 33.97 -20.16
N ILE A 116 4.37 34.47 -19.63
CA ILE A 116 5.73 33.95 -19.88
C ILE A 116 6.22 32.96 -18.82
N TYR A 117 5.34 32.53 -17.91
CA TYR A 117 5.70 31.65 -16.82
C TYR A 117 5.19 30.23 -17.05
N LYS A 118 5.78 29.29 -16.33
CA LYS A 118 5.39 27.89 -16.25
C LYS A 118 5.29 27.46 -14.79
N LYS A 119 4.38 26.52 -14.52
CA LYS A 119 4.20 25.89 -13.20
C LYS A 119 4.23 24.38 -13.36
N ARG A 120 4.58 23.68 -12.28
CA ARG A 120 4.31 22.24 -12.19
C ARG A 120 2.80 22.04 -12.12
N GLY A 121 2.25 21.15 -12.94
CA GLY A 121 0.89 20.64 -12.75
C GLY A 121 0.72 20.11 -11.33
N LEU A 122 -0.48 20.24 -10.76
CA LEU A 122 -0.84 19.57 -9.50
C LEU A 122 -1.30 18.16 -9.80
#